data_AF-A0A817J159-F1
#
_entry.id   AF-A0A817J159-F1
#
_cell.length_a   1.000
_cell.length_b   1.000
_cell.length_c   1.000
_cell.angle_alpha   90.00
_cell.angle_beta   90.00
_cell.angle_gamma   90.00
#
_symmetry.space_group_name_H-M   'P 1'
#
loop_
_entity.id
_entity.type
_entity.pdbx_description
1 polymer ?
#
loop_
_entity_poly.entity_id
_entity_poly.type
_entity_poly.pdbx_seq_one_letter_code
_entity_poly.pdbx_strand_id
1 'polypeptide(L)'
;MFVDFLEEKSFEQYFNEYYKLDCEDFIGDMPVRFQYRQVEPNNFGLTVEEILAAEDRELNAWCSLKKTSQYRSKDEELRDYHVYKNKAKNIEKKQQILTSVYQEKNNNDER
;
A
#
# COMPACT_ATOMS: atom_id res chain seq x y z
N MET A 1 11.39 -49.90 -5.37
CA MET A 1 10.13 -49.27 -4.91
C MET A 1 10.45 -48.70 -3.53
N PHE A 2 10.90 -47.45 -3.49
CA PHE A 2 11.16 -46.75 -2.22
C PHE A 2 9.79 -46.38 -1.67
N VAL A 3 9.43 -46.95 -0.53
CA VAL A 3 8.23 -46.57 0.22
C VAL A 3 8.64 -45.30 0.94
N ASP A 4 8.14 -44.15 0.48
CA ASP A 4 8.28 -42.91 1.22
C ASP A 4 7.69 -43.15 2.60
N PHE A 5 8.59 -43.13 3.60
CA PHE A 5 8.27 -43.13 5.01
C PHE A 5 7.45 -41.86 5.26
N LEU A 6 6.12 -42.01 5.14
CA LEU A 6 5.16 -41.05 5.63
C LEU A 6 5.31 -41.04 7.15
N GLU A 7 6.17 -40.17 7.64
CA GLU A 7 6.31 -39.87 9.06
C GLU A 7 4.95 -39.36 9.53
N GLU A 8 4.16 -40.25 10.14
CA GLU A 8 2.83 -39.90 10.64
C GLU A 8 3.01 -38.84 11.73
N LYS A 9 2.63 -37.60 11.40
CA LYS A 9 2.57 -36.50 12.37
C LYS A 9 1.77 -36.98 13.58
N SER A 10 2.24 -36.62 14.78
CA SER A 10 1.52 -37.00 15.99
C SER A 10 0.09 -36.42 15.95
N PHE A 11 -0.86 -37.09 16.61
CA PHE A 11 -2.23 -36.60 16.75
C PHE A 11 -2.26 -35.13 17.21
N GLU A 12 -1.35 -34.76 18.11
CA GLU A 12 -1.20 -33.40 18.62
C GLU A 12 -0.68 -32.40 17.57
N GLN A 13 0.17 -32.81 16.64
CA GLN A 13 0.57 -31.98 15.51
C GLN A 13 -0.58 -31.76 14.53
N TYR A 14 -1.35 -32.81 14.19
CA TYR A 14 -2.56 -32.67 13.37
C TYR A 14 -3.61 -31.78 14.03
N PHE A 15 -3.80 -31.94 15.34
CA PHE A 15 -4.70 -31.12 16.14
C PHE A 15 -4.25 -29.66 16.13
N ASN A 16 -2.98 -29.38 16.46
CA ASN A 16 -2.44 -28.03 16.44
C ASN A 16 -2.51 -27.38 15.05
N GLU A 17 -2.30 -28.13 13.97
CA GLU A 17 -2.44 -27.62 12.59
C GLU A 17 -3.90 -27.30 12.24
N TYR A 18 -4.85 -28.16 12.63
CA TYR A 18 -6.28 -27.95 12.40
C TYR A 18 -6.84 -26.74 13.18
N TYR A 19 -6.39 -26.52 14.42
CA TYR A 19 -6.87 -25.41 15.28
C TYR A 19 -6.06 -24.11 15.15
N LYS A 20 -4.89 -24.11 14.49
CA LYS A 20 -4.11 -22.88 14.21
C LYS A 20 -4.71 -22.02 13.09
N LEU A 21 -5.72 -22.51 12.38
CA LEU A 21 -6.27 -21.86 11.18
C LEU A 21 -7.04 -20.56 11.42
N ASP A 22 -7.40 -20.24 12.68
CA ASP A 22 -8.33 -19.15 12.96
C ASP A 22 -7.70 -17.89 13.57
N CYS A 23 -6.48 -17.95 14.14
CA CYS A 23 -5.86 -16.80 14.81
C CYS A 23 -4.34 -16.85 14.69
N GLU A 24 -3.77 -16.06 13.78
CA GLU A 24 -2.31 -15.94 13.62
C GLU A 24 -1.74 -14.60 14.08
N ASP A 25 -2.58 -13.58 14.32
CA ASP A 25 -2.15 -12.25 14.76
C ASP A 25 -3.23 -11.52 15.56
N PHE A 26 -2.88 -10.43 16.26
CA PHE A 26 -3.79 -9.58 17.04
C PHE A 26 -3.61 -8.09 16.67
N ILE A 27 -4.69 -7.42 16.30
CA ILE A 27 -4.72 -5.95 16.16
C ILE A 27 -5.37 -5.39 17.43
N GLY A 28 -4.55 -4.91 18.37
CA GLY A 28 -5.04 -4.55 19.70
C GLY A 28 -5.61 -5.79 20.41
N ASP A 29 -6.89 -5.75 20.77
CA ASP A 29 -7.58 -6.87 21.43
C ASP A 29 -8.34 -7.79 20.45
N MET A 30 -8.30 -7.51 19.14
CA MET A 30 -9.04 -8.28 18.13
C MET A 30 -8.13 -9.33 17.47
N PRO A 31 -8.44 -10.63 17.59
CA PRO A 31 -7.73 -11.67 16.85
C PRO A 31 -8.05 -11.56 15.36
N VAL A 32 -7.03 -11.72 14.52
CA VAL A 32 -7.17 -11.70 13.06
C VAL A 32 -6.57 -12.95 12.43
N ARG A 33 -7.21 -13.39 11.34
CA ARG A 33 -6.81 -14.58 10.58
C ARG A 33 -5.52 -14.37 9.78
N PHE A 34 -5.26 -13.12 9.37
CA PHE A 34 -4.12 -12.78 8.52
C PHE A 34 -3.10 -11.96 9.29
N GLN A 35 -1.83 -12.28 9.10
CA GLN A 35 -0.72 -11.50 9.65
C GLN A 35 -0.59 -10.18 8.89
N TYR A 36 -0.63 -9.06 9.63
CA TYR A 36 -0.35 -7.75 9.06
C TYR A 36 1.11 -7.39 9.28
N ARG A 37 1.69 -6.67 8.32
CA ARG A 37 3.02 -6.09 8.48
C ARG A 37 2.92 -4.58 8.67
N GLN A 38 3.89 -4.03 9.39
CA GLN A 38 4.12 -2.60 9.40
C GLN A 38 4.75 -2.18 8.06
N VAL A 39 4.23 -1.09 7.49
CA VAL A 39 4.69 -0.50 6.21
C VAL A 39 5.11 0.95 6.43
N GLU A 40 5.98 1.47 5.57
CA GLU A 40 6.36 2.88 5.64
C GLU A 40 5.21 3.79 5.17
N PRO A 41 4.79 4.79 5.96
CA PRO A 41 3.73 5.71 5.57
C PRO A 41 4.18 6.58 4.39
N ASN A 42 3.42 6.54 3.29
CA ASN A 42 3.78 7.25 2.06
C ASN A 42 2.55 7.83 1.36
N ASN A 43 2.51 9.16 1.23
CA ASN A 43 1.46 9.89 0.51
C ASN A 43 1.83 10.12 -0.98
N PHE A 44 2.92 9.51 -1.46
CA PHE A 44 3.44 9.66 -2.81
C PHE A 44 3.63 11.12 -3.24
N GLY A 45 3.89 12.02 -2.28
CA GLY A 45 4.14 13.42 -2.56
C GLY A 45 2.89 14.24 -2.90
N LEU A 46 1.71 13.70 -2.64
CA LEU A 46 0.43 14.38 -2.77
C LEU A 46 -0.14 14.77 -1.41
N THR A 47 -0.81 15.90 -1.37
CA THR A 47 -1.63 16.35 -0.23
C THR A 47 -2.98 15.66 -0.25
N VAL A 48 -3.69 15.69 0.88
CA VAL A 48 -5.02 15.07 0.98
C VAL A 48 -6.00 15.75 0.02
N GLU A 49 -5.92 17.07 -0.08
CA GLU A 49 -6.75 17.88 -0.97
C GLU A 49 -6.51 17.54 -2.45
N GLU A 50 -5.24 17.39 -2.84
CA GLU A 50 -4.89 16.96 -4.21
C GLU A 50 -5.39 15.55 -4.51
N ILE A 51 -5.36 14.63 -3.54
CA ILE A 51 -5.86 13.26 -3.73
C ILE A 51 -7.38 13.24 -3.90
N LEU A 52 -8.09 14.04 -3.10
CA LEU A 52 -9.56 14.06 -3.10
C LEU A 52 -10.16 14.82 -4.29
N ALA A 53 -9.46 15.86 -4.79
CA ALA A 53 -9.94 16.69 -5.88
C ALA A 53 -9.50 16.20 -7.28
N ALA A 54 -8.44 15.40 -7.38
CA ALA A 54 -7.93 14.94 -8.66
C ALA A 54 -8.77 13.82 -9.28
N GLU A 55 -8.83 13.78 -10.61
CA GLU A 55 -9.40 12.65 -11.32
C GLU A 55 -8.51 11.39 -11.23
N ASP A 56 -9.13 10.21 -11.22
CA ASP A 56 -8.46 8.91 -11.17
C ASP A 56 -7.38 8.73 -12.25
N ARG A 57 -7.59 9.30 -13.44
CA ARG A 57 -6.63 9.22 -14.55
C ARG A 57 -5.35 10.00 -14.23
N GLU A 58 -5.48 11.17 -13.60
CA GLU A 58 -4.38 12.04 -13.22
C GLU A 58 -3.59 11.46 -12.05
N LEU A 59 -4.31 10.91 -11.06
CA LEU A 59 -3.70 10.17 -9.95
C LEU A 59 -2.86 9.00 -10.45
N ASN A 60 -3.41 8.19 -11.37
CA ASN A 60 -2.66 7.09 -11.98
C ASN A 60 -1.45 7.55 -12.81
N ALA A 61 -1.55 8.71 -13.48
CA ALA A 61 -0.42 9.30 -14.19
C ALA A 61 0.68 9.79 -13.22
N TRP A 62 0.32 10.26 -12.03
CA TRP A 62 1.27 10.63 -10.99
C TRP A 62 1.93 9.41 -10.33
N CYS A 63 1.13 8.46 -9.87
CA CYS A 63 1.55 7.18 -9.31
C CYS A 63 0.51 6.13 -9.67
N SER A 64 0.93 5.08 -10.40
CA SER A 64 -0.01 4.05 -10.81
C SER A 64 -0.53 3.25 -9.62
N LEU A 65 -1.79 2.81 -9.68
CA LEU A 65 -2.39 1.97 -8.65
C LEU A 65 -1.60 0.68 -8.39
N LYS A 66 -1.03 0.09 -9.45
CA LYS A 66 -0.13 -1.07 -9.33
C LYS A 66 1.07 -0.74 -8.46
N LYS A 67 1.61 0.48 -8.57
CA LYS A 67 2.76 0.89 -7.77
C LYS A 67 2.40 1.07 -6.30
N THR A 68 1.23 1.61 -5.99
CA THR A 68 0.79 1.84 -4.59
C THR A 68 0.40 0.55 -3.87
N SER A 69 -0.11 -0.44 -4.60
CA SER A 69 -0.64 -1.68 -4.02
C SER A 69 0.34 -2.86 -3.98
N GLN A 70 1.55 -2.69 -4.53
CA GLN A 70 2.53 -3.78 -4.61
C GLN A 70 3.19 -4.04 -3.27
N TYR A 71 3.32 -5.31 -2.89
CA TYR A 71 4.16 -5.73 -1.78
C TYR A 71 5.64 -5.45 -2.08
N ARG A 72 6.29 -4.63 -1.27
CA ARG A 72 7.70 -4.23 -1.42
C ARG A 72 8.49 -4.41 -0.14
N SER A 73 9.81 -4.55 -0.25
CA SER A 73 10.69 -4.51 0.91
C SER A 73 10.72 -3.12 1.55
N LYS A 74 11.07 -3.04 2.84
CA LYS A 74 11.19 -1.77 3.57
C LYS A 74 12.12 -0.78 2.86
N ASP A 75 13.24 -1.24 2.32
CA ASP A 75 14.19 -0.38 1.62
C ASP A 75 13.62 0.16 0.30
N GLU A 76 12.81 -0.63 -0.41
CA GLU A 76 12.09 -0.17 -1.61
C GLU A 76 11.03 0.88 -1.28
N GLU A 77 10.26 0.66 -0.21
CA GLU A 77 9.26 1.62 0.28
C GLU A 77 9.90 2.95 0.67
N LEU A 78 11.03 2.91 1.39
CA LEU A 78 11.78 4.10 1.78
C LEU A 78 12.37 4.83 0.55
N ARG A 79 12.87 4.09 -0.44
CA ARG A 79 13.30 4.68 -1.72
C ARG A 79 12.13 5.38 -2.42
N ASP A 80 10.98 4.74 -2.51
CA ASP A 80 9.78 5.34 -3.09
C ASP A 80 9.37 6.61 -2.35
N TYR A 81 9.36 6.59 -1.01
CA TYR A 81 9.11 7.78 -0.19
C TYR A 81 10.02 8.94 -0.59
N HIS A 82 11.33 8.72 -0.67
CA HIS A 82 12.28 9.78 -1.05
C HIS A 82 12.12 10.26 -2.49
N VAL A 83 11.87 9.34 -3.44
CA VAL A 83 11.62 9.67 -4.84
C VAL A 83 10.41 10.58 -4.97
N TYR A 84 9.29 10.21 -4.34
CA TYR A 84 8.05 10.98 -4.43
C TYR A 84 8.10 12.28 -3.63
N LYS A 85 8.79 12.29 -2.48
CA LYS A 85 9.07 13.51 -1.73
C LYS A 85 9.85 14.53 -2.56
N ASN A 86 10.81 14.08 -3.37
CA ASN A 86 11.56 14.95 -4.28
C ASN A 86 10.72 15.33 -5.51
N LYS A 87 9.95 14.39 -6.07
CA LYS A 87 9.05 14.64 -7.20
C LYS A 87 8.01 15.73 -6.87
N ALA A 88 7.49 15.72 -5.64
CA ALA A 88 6.51 16.70 -5.15
C ALA A 88 7.01 18.14 -5.14
N LYS A 89 8.33 18.36 -5.08
CA LYS A 89 8.93 19.70 -5.13
C LYS A 89 8.79 20.35 -6.51
N ASN A 90 8.57 19.56 -7.56
CA ASN A 90 8.35 20.08 -8.90
C ASN A 90 6.86 20.43 -9.07
N ILE A 91 6.53 21.67 -8.73
CA ILE A 91 5.16 22.21 -8.77
C ILE A 91 4.64 22.25 -10.22
N GLU A 92 5.47 22.62 -11.19
CA GLU A 92 5.08 22.65 -12.61
C GLU A 92 4.61 21.27 -13.07
N LYS A 93 5.32 20.21 -12.68
CA LYS A 93 4.94 18.84 -13.01
C LYS A 93 3.64 18.41 -12.32
N LYS A 94 3.36 18.92 -11.11
CA LYS A 94 2.06 18.69 -10.45
C LYS A 94 0.95 19.38 -11.21
N GLN A 95 1.14 20.63 -11.61
CA GLN A 95 0.17 21.40 -12.39
C GLN A 95 -0.12 20.77 -13.76
N GLN A 96 0.91 20.23 -14.43
CA GLN A 96 0.76 19.55 -15.72
C GLN A 96 0.02 18.21 -15.63
N ILE A 97 0.10 17.51 -14.50
CA ILE A 97 -0.49 16.18 -14.33
C ILE A 97 -1.87 16.27 -13.69
N LEU A 98 -2.00 17.02 -12.59
CA LEU A 98 -3.23 17.19 -11.80
C LEU A 98 -4.03 18.37 -12.31
N THR A 99 -4.36 18.33 -13.61
CA THR A 99 -4.94 19.46 -14.31
C THR A 99 -6.29 19.85 -13.70
N SER A 100 -7.11 18.88 -13.33
CA SER A 100 -8.40 19.09 -12.65
C SER A 100 -8.26 19.95 -11.38
N VAL A 101 -7.30 19.62 -10.52
CA VAL A 101 -7.07 20.31 -9.23
C VAL A 101 -6.62 21.77 -9.42
N TYR A 102 -5.71 22.00 -10.36
CA TYR A 102 -5.11 23.33 -10.54
C TYR A 102 -5.93 24.24 -11.47
N GLN A 103 -6.74 23.69 -12.38
CA GLN A 103 -7.68 24.47 -13.17
C GLN A 103 -8.84 25.01 -12.31
N GLU A 104 -9.38 24.20 -11.41
CA GLU A 104 -10.43 24.66 -10.48
C GLU A 104 -9.95 25.76 -9.55
N LYS A 105 -8.71 25.68 -9.04
CA LYS A 105 -8.12 26.75 -8.22
C LYS A 105 -8.09 28.09 -8.94
N ASN A 106 -7.57 28.12 -10.17
CA ASN A 106 -7.50 29.35 -10.95
C ASN A 106 -8.90 29.95 -11.20
N ASN A 107 -9.89 29.12 -11.52
CA ASN A 107 -11.26 29.60 -11.76
C ASN A 107 -11.94 30.15 -10.48
N ASN A 108 -11.59 29.62 -9.30
CA ASN A 108 -12.12 30.08 -8.03
C ASN A 108 -11.42 31.34 -7.52
N ASP A 109 -10.12 31.51 -7.78
CA ASP A 109 -9.35 32.69 -7.40
C ASP A 109 -9.70 33.94 -8.26
N GLU A 110 -10.30 33.75 -9.43
CA GLU A 110 -10.75 34.82 -10.35
C GLU A 110 -12.19 35.32 -10.08
N ARG A 111 -12.91 34.75 -9.11
CA ARG A 111 -14.28 35.15 -8.72
C ARG A 111 -14.31 35.97 -7.45
#